data_AF-A0A117IW96-F1
#
_entry.id   AF-A0A117IW96-F1
#
_cell.length_a   1.000
_cell.length_b   1.000
_cell.length_c   1.000
_cell.angle_alpha   90.00
_cell.angle_beta   90.00
_cell.angle_gamma   90.00
#
_symmetry.space_group_name_H-M   'P 1'
#
loop_
_entity.id
_entity.type
_entity.pdbx_description
1 polymer ?
#
loop_
_entity_poly.entity_id
_entity_poly.type
_entity_poly.pdbx_seq_one_letter_code
_entity_poly.pdbx_strand_id
1 'polypeptide(L)' 'MDPSLRARFDAGMRTSLAPDPYGQGSAPMGSDEDRREATVAGVVIRYYVSRSVLTVTVVRVVFL' A
#
# COMPACT_ATOMS: atom_id res chain seq x y z
N MET A 1 -15.17 1.78 6.68
CA MET A 1 -14.84 2.29 5.34
C MET A 1 -16.09 2.22 4.49
N ASP A 2 -16.41 3.27 3.75
CA ASP A 2 -17.50 3.27 2.77
C ASP A 2 -17.27 2.20 1.68
N PRO A 3 -18.31 1.47 1.18
CA PRO A 3 -18.13 0.41 0.18
C PRO A 3 -17.52 0.89 -1.14
N SER A 4 -17.88 2.09 -1.61
CA SER A 4 -17.31 2.64 -2.84
C SER A 4 -15.83 2.99 -2.65
N LEU A 5 -15.46 3.46 -1.45
CA LEU A 5 -14.07 3.73 -1.10
C LEU A 5 -13.27 2.42 -1.00
N ARG A 6 -13.84 1.36 -0.39
CA ARG A 6 -13.22 0.03 -0.36
C ARG A 6 -12.94 -0.50 -1.76
N ALA A 7 -13.93 -0.44 -2.65
CA ALA A 7 -13.79 -0.95 -4.02
C ALA A 7 -12.70 -0.19 -4.81
N ARG A 8 -12.64 1.14 -4.67
CA ARG A 8 -11.58 1.96 -5.28
C ARG A 8 -10.19 1.65 -4.70
N PHE A 9 -10.11 1.48 -3.39
CA PHE A 9 -8.87 1.07 -2.72
C PHE A 9 -8.39 -0.30 -3.23
N ASP A 10 -9.29 -1.28 -3.36
CA ASP A 10 -8.94 -2.63 -3.83
C ASP A 10 -8.46 -2.66 -5.26
N ALA A 11 -9.14 -1.92 -6.13
CA ALA A 11 -8.70 -1.73 -7.49
C ALA A 11 -7.30 -1.12 -7.53
N GLY A 12 -7.06 -0.03 -6.79
CA GLY A 12 -5.74 0.62 -6.71
C GLY A 12 -4.65 -0.28 -6.15
N MET A 13 -4.93 -1.06 -5.10
CA MET A 13 -4.01 -2.05 -4.55
C MET A 13 -3.62 -3.08 -5.62
N ARG A 14 -4.59 -3.62 -6.37
CA ARG A 14 -4.36 -4.66 -7.37
C ARG A 14 -3.64 -4.14 -8.62
N THR A 15 -3.97 -2.94 -9.09
CA THR A 15 -3.48 -2.44 -10.37
C THR A 15 -2.23 -1.57 -10.26
N SER A 16 -1.95 -1.01 -9.08
CA SER A 16 -0.85 -0.07 -8.88
C SER A 16 0.17 -0.61 -7.89
N LEU A 17 -0.24 -0.83 -6.64
CA LEU A 17 0.72 -1.08 -5.56
C LEU A 17 1.27 -2.51 -5.54
N ALA A 18 0.41 -3.52 -5.73
CA ALA A 18 0.84 -4.92 -5.73
C ALA A 18 1.86 -5.25 -6.84
N PRO A 19 1.71 -4.79 -8.11
CA PRO A 19 2.69 -5.06 -9.15
C PRO A 19 3.98 -4.24 -9.01
N ASP A 20 3.93 -3.06 -8.39
CA ASP A 20 5.09 -2.19 -8.15
C ASP A 20 5.05 -1.59 -6.74
N PRO A 21 5.44 -2.36 -5.70
CA PRO A 21 5.32 -1.93 -4.32
C PRO A 21 6.39 -0.92 -3.88
N TYR A 22 7.37 -0.60 -4.74
CA TYR A 22 8.41 0.38 -4.48
C TYR A 22 8.19 1.69 -5.25
N GLY A 23 7.40 1.68 -6.32
CA GLY A 23 7.04 2.87 -7.08
C GLY A 23 5.75 3.55 -6.60
N GLN A 24 5.16 4.36 -7.48
CA GLN A 24 3.83 4.98 -7.31
C GLN A 24 3.65 5.78 -6.00
N GLY A 25 4.67 6.53 -5.60
CA GLY A 25 4.63 7.35 -4.37
C GLY A 25 4.80 6.56 -3.07
N SER A 26 5.16 5.27 -3.17
CA SER A 26 5.59 4.48 -2.03
C SER A 26 6.94 4.95 -1.51
N ALA A 27 7.03 5.22 -0.21
CA ALA A 27 8.25 5.67 0.45
C ALA A 27 8.67 4.72 1.57
N PRO A 28 9.98 4.48 1.76
CA PRO A 28 10.47 3.73 2.90
C PRO A 28 10.21 4.48 4.22
N MET A 29 9.95 3.74 5.28
CA MET A 29 9.74 4.25 6.64
C MET A 29 10.97 4.02 7.50
N GLY A 30 11.78 5.05 7.68
CA GLY A 30 13.01 4.97 8.46
C GLY A 30 14.12 4.24 7.70
N SER A 31 14.90 3.40 8.39
CA SER A 31 16.04 2.68 7.80
C SER A 31 15.67 1.33 7.15
N ASP A 32 14.42 0.88 7.28
CA ASP A 32 13.93 -0.36 6.69
C ASP A 32 13.27 -0.06 5.34
N GLU A 33 13.94 -0.45 4.25
CA GLU A 33 13.45 -0.21 2.88
C GLU A 33 12.16 -0.95 2.56
N ASP A 34 11.90 -2.07 3.26
CA ASP A 34 10.77 -2.95 3.00
C ASP A 34 9.55 -2.55 3.83
N ARG A 35 9.75 -1.74 4.87
CA ARG A 35 8.67 -1.06 5.59
C ARG A 35 8.31 0.23 4.87
N ARG A 36 7.11 0.31 4.31
CA ARG A 36 6.73 1.40 3.40
C ARG A 36 5.41 2.05 3.76
N GLU A 37 5.25 3.29 3.30
CA GLU A 37 4.00 4.06 3.35
C GLU A 37 3.62 4.51 1.94
N ALA A 38 2.33 4.45 1.60
CA ALA A 38 1.80 4.94 0.34
C ALA A 38 0.37 5.46 0.51
N THR A 39 -0.10 6.24 -0.45
CA THR A 39 -1.51 6.65 -0.52
C THR A 39 -2.19 6.03 -1.73
N VAL A 40 -3.26 5.28 -1.52
CA VAL A 40 -4.05 4.62 -2.57
C VAL A 40 -5.50 5.05 -2.44
N ALA A 41 -6.07 5.64 -3.49
CA ALA A 41 -7.47 6.11 -3.50
C ALA A 41 -7.83 7.03 -2.30
N GLY A 42 -6.88 7.88 -1.85
CA GLY A 42 -7.06 8.77 -0.69
C GLY A 42 -6.88 8.08 0.68
N VAL A 43 -6.46 6.81 0.69
CA VAL A 43 -6.22 6.01 1.88
C VAL A 43 -4.72 5.88 2.11
N VAL A 44 -4.25 6.33 3.27
CA VAL A 44 -2.85 6.15 3.67
C VAL A 44 -2.68 4.75 4.24
N ILE A 45 -1.73 4.01 3.72
CA ILE A 45 -1.40 2.66 4.16
C ILE A 45 0.05 2.55 4.56
N ARG A 46 0.28 1.75 5.61
CA ARG A 46 1.62 1.28 5.99
C ARG A 46 1.66 -0.21 5.74
N TYR A 47 2.75 -0.67 5.13
CA TYR A 47 2.89 -2.06 4.75
C TYR A 47 4.33 -2.54 4.75
N TYR A 48 4.49 -3.86 4.66
CA TYR A 48 5.77 -4.51 4.45
C TYR A 48 5.81 -5.19 3.08
N VAL A 49 6.97 -5.19 2.44
CA VAL A 49 7.24 -5.94 1.21
C VAL A 49 8.14 -7.13 1.52
N SER A 50 7.64 -8.34 1.31
CA SER A 50 8.50 -9.52 1.33
C SER A 50 9.11 -9.75 -0.06
N ARG A 51 10.41 -9.48 -0.23
CA ARG A 51 11.09 -9.61 -1.54
C ARG A 51 11.14 -11.05 -2.07
N SER A 52 11.12 -12.05 -1.18
CA SER A 52 11.17 -13.46 -1.57
C SER A 52 9.86 -14.00 -2.17
N VAL A 53 8.72 -13.36 -1.90
CA VAL A 53 7.39 -13.82 -2.37
C VAL A 53 6.58 -12.69 -3.04
N LEU A 54 7.17 -11.49 -3.20
CA LEU A 54 6.48 -10.25 -3.62
C LEU A 54 5.10 -10.10 -2.94
N THR A 55 5.11 -10.21 -1.62
CA THR A 55 3.89 -10.08 -0.80
C THR A 55 3.86 -8.71 -0.15
N VAL A 56 2.76 -7.99 -0.33
CA VAL A 56 2.46 -6.74 0.36
C VAL A 56 1.54 -7.00 1.55
N THR A 57 2.01 -6.74 2.76
CA THR A 57 1.21 -6.88 3.98
C THR A 57 0.88 -5.52 4.55
N VAL A 58 -0.37 -5.08 4.40
CA VAL A 58 -0.85 -3.81 4.97
C VAL A 58 -1.08 -3.98 6.47
N VAL A 59 -0.31 -3.25 7.27
CA VAL A 59 -0.35 -3.30 8.74
C VAL A 59 -1.23 -2.21 9.35
N ARG A 60 -1.44 -1.10 8.64
CA ARG A 60 -2.32 -0.02 9.07
C ARG A 60 -2.95 0.68 7.87
N VAL A 61 -4.24 0.95 7.99
CA VAL A 61 -5.05 1.69 7.01
C VAL A 61 -5.65 2.90 7.71
N VAL A 62 -5.52 4.09 7.11
CA VAL A 62 -6.10 5.35 7.61
C VAL A 62 -6.83 6.03 6.46
N PHE A 63 -8.11 6.34 6.68
CA PHE A 63 -8.96 7.04 5.72
C PHE A 63 -9.82 8.08 6.47
N LEU A 64 -10.19 9.15 5.76
CA LEU A 64 -11.15 10.17 6.23
C LEU A 64 -12.59 9.69 6.01
#